data_AF-A0AAD2H623-F1
#
_entry.id   AF-A0AAD2H623-F1
#
_cell.length_a   1.000
_cell.length_b   1.000
_cell.length_c   1.000
_cell.angle_alpha   90.00
_cell.angle_beta   90.00
_cell.angle_gamma   90.00
#
_symmetry.space_group_name_H-M   'P 1'
#
loop_
_entity.id
_entity.type
_entity.pdbx_description
1 polymer ?
#
loop_
_entity_poly.entity_id
_entity_poly.type
_entity_poly.pdbx_seq_one_letter_code
_entity_poly.pdbx_strand_id
1 'polypeptide(L)'
;MPSFRQQLVIFTTLSLVCLFFFYSGAYTNELWERTPDFSQYAPTRTLSRSEFPVDDSMKRVIIFGDIHGMNEPFHHLLKKAKYRPEVDTLIHAGDIIAKGPHSGSMDVIGYMAAHNVTGVRGNHDQKIVEWRAWQDWIATLPGGGRWLNDLYAALDLAEPDDPEAWAVKYCKHGDNKRWAQRIPAGWKMLGDHYRIARALTTAQYDYLRSLPLVLHVPSAHTFITHAGLLPSDPRYRPTHSRQPLAHVPSIPTAWLKSGTGSYGKEADSDSIEMLRHLQEIAILRDVPQNSDPWVTLNMRGVLDDHSITRDTDGTPWAEIWNRDMEMCAGFGSAAHGKKLPCHPASVIYGHAASRGLDPKRWSTGLDSGCVKGKRLSAMIIEAKTYKQSFDAAKATVPFGIGSARLLSVAC
;
A
#
# COMPACT_ATOMS: atom_id res chain seq x y z
N MET A 1 24.67 30.59 -61.68
CA MET A 1 23.84 29.40 -61.40
C MET A 1 24.64 28.47 -60.48
N PRO A 2 24.04 27.88 -59.43
CA PRO A 2 24.78 26.99 -58.55
C PRO A 2 25.25 25.75 -59.32
N SER A 3 26.41 25.20 -58.95
CA SER A 3 26.90 23.96 -59.57
C SER A 3 26.01 22.77 -59.17
N PHE A 4 25.97 21.72 -60.00
CA PHE A 4 25.21 20.50 -59.72
C PHE A 4 25.49 19.91 -58.32
N ARG A 5 26.74 20.01 -57.85
CA ARG A 5 27.14 19.60 -56.49
C ARG A 5 26.50 20.46 -55.39
N GLN A 6 26.38 21.77 -55.59
CA GLN A 6 25.73 22.67 -54.63
C GLN A 6 24.21 22.40 -54.55
N GLN A 7 23.56 22.12 -55.68
CA GLN A 7 22.14 21.76 -55.69
C GLN A 7 21.90 20.43 -54.96
N LEU A 8 22.76 19.43 -55.16
CA LEU A 8 22.64 18.13 -54.50
C LEU A 8 22.77 18.24 -52.97
N VAL A 9 23.71 19.05 -52.47
CA VAL A 9 23.90 19.28 -51.02
C VAL A 9 22.71 20.03 -50.41
N ILE A 10 22.14 21.00 -51.12
CA ILE A 10 20.94 21.72 -50.66
C ILE A 10 19.74 20.77 -50.58
N PHE A 11 19.52 19.92 -51.58
CA PHE A 11 18.42 18.96 -51.58
C PHE A 11 18.55 17.89 -50.48
N THR A 12 19.76 17.38 -50.23
CA THR A 12 19.96 16.37 -49.17
C THR A 12 19.82 16.98 -47.78
N THR A 13 20.31 18.20 -47.54
CA THR A 13 20.13 18.90 -46.27
C THR A 13 18.67 19.25 -46.01
N LEU A 14 17.93 19.78 -46.98
CA LEU A 14 16.49 20.02 -46.86
C LEU A 14 15.70 18.73 -46.61
N SER A 15 16.05 17.63 -47.28
CA SER A 15 15.38 16.33 -47.07
C SER A 15 15.63 15.76 -45.69
N LEU A 16 16.85 15.87 -45.16
CA LEU A 16 17.19 15.43 -43.79
C LEU A 16 16.49 16.28 -42.73
N VAL A 17 16.40 17.60 -42.95
CA VAL A 17 15.68 18.52 -42.06
C VAL A 17 14.18 18.20 -42.08
N CYS A 18 13.58 18.00 -43.25
CA CYS A 18 12.19 17.58 -43.36
C CYS A 18 11.94 16.22 -42.69
N LEU A 19 12.79 15.22 -42.93
CA LEU A 19 12.71 13.90 -42.26
C LEU A 19 12.82 14.03 -40.74
N PHE A 20 13.70 14.89 -40.23
CA PHE A 20 13.79 15.18 -38.79
C PHE A 20 12.52 15.83 -38.24
N PHE A 21 11.92 16.79 -38.95
CA PHE A 21 10.65 17.41 -38.55
C PHE A 21 9.46 16.45 -38.65
N PHE A 22 9.41 15.59 -39.66
CA PHE A 22 8.38 14.55 -39.79
C PHE A 22 8.54 13.46 -38.72
N TYR A 23 9.77 13.02 -38.44
CA TYR A 23 10.04 12.01 -37.41
C TYR A 23 9.80 12.56 -36.00
N SER A 24 10.24 13.79 -35.71
CA SER A 24 9.92 14.46 -34.44
C SER A 24 8.42 14.76 -34.31
N GLY A 25 7.74 15.15 -35.40
CA GLY A 25 6.29 15.34 -35.42
C GLY A 25 5.50 14.05 -35.21
N ALA A 26 5.93 12.95 -35.83
CA ALA A 26 5.31 11.63 -35.63
C ALA A 26 5.59 11.08 -34.22
N TYR A 27 6.82 11.19 -33.72
CA TYR A 27 7.20 10.74 -32.39
C TYR A 27 6.52 11.55 -31.27
N THR A 28 6.36 12.86 -31.46
CA THR A 28 5.59 13.71 -30.54
C THR A 28 4.10 13.40 -30.55
N ASN A 29 3.52 13.03 -31.70
CA ASN A 29 2.14 12.55 -31.79
C ASN A 29 1.95 11.18 -31.11
N GLU A 30 2.90 10.26 -31.23
CA GLU A 30 2.83 8.94 -30.59
C GLU A 30 2.93 9.02 -29.06
N LEU A 31 3.78 9.92 -28.54
CA LEU A 31 3.86 10.24 -27.11
C LEU A 31 2.66 11.03 -26.59
N TRP A 32 2.02 11.82 -27.46
CA TRP A 32 0.79 12.58 -27.16
C TRP A 32 -0.43 11.68 -26.97
N GLU A 33 -0.45 10.49 -27.57
CA GLU A 33 -1.58 9.55 -27.52
C GLU A 33 -1.50 8.52 -26.38
N ARG A 34 -0.31 8.22 -25.84
CA ARG A 34 -0.16 7.23 -24.76
C ARG A 34 -0.28 7.85 -23.38
N THR A 35 -1.39 7.58 -22.69
CA THR A 35 -1.55 7.88 -21.26
C THR A 35 -0.62 7.00 -20.43
N PRO A 36 0.25 7.57 -19.56
CA PRO A 36 1.10 6.79 -18.65
C PRO A 36 0.30 5.99 -17.62
N ASP A 37 0.93 4.99 -17.01
CA ASP A 37 0.42 4.40 -15.77
C ASP A 37 0.64 5.39 -14.61
N PHE A 38 -0.43 6.05 -14.20
CA PHE A 38 -0.40 6.96 -13.04
C PHE A 38 -0.37 6.20 -11.71
N SER A 39 -0.71 4.92 -11.71
CA SER A 39 -0.94 4.16 -10.48
C SER A 39 0.37 3.79 -9.78
N GLN A 40 1.41 3.42 -10.54
CA GLN A 40 2.78 3.22 -10.04
C GLN A 40 2.82 2.32 -8.79
N TYR A 41 2.13 1.19 -8.87
CA TYR A 41 2.03 0.25 -7.76
C TYR A 41 3.38 -0.42 -7.48
N ALA A 42 3.77 -0.45 -6.21
CA ALA A 42 4.80 -1.35 -5.70
C ALA A 42 4.07 -2.49 -4.97
N PRO A 43 4.07 -3.74 -5.48
CA PRO A 43 3.16 -4.77 -4.97
C PRO A 43 3.52 -5.22 -3.56
N THR A 44 4.68 -5.87 -3.39
CA THR A 44 5.09 -6.46 -2.11
C THR A 44 6.55 -6.14 -1.83
N ARG A 45 6.86 -5.85 -0.56
CA ARG A 45 8.24 -5.81 -0.03
C ARG A 45 8.34 -6.74 1.17
N THR A 46 9.39 -7.56 1.21
CA THR A 46 9.69 -8.41 2.36
C THR A 46 10.65 -7.69 3.30
N LEU A 47 10.30 -7.61 4.58
CA LEU A 47 11.14 -7.02 5.62
C LEU A 47 12.11 -8.06 6.19
N SER A 48 13.36 -7.65 6.33
CA SER A 48 14.40 -8.45 6.99
C SER A 48 14.25 -8.42 8.52
N ARG A 49 14.97 -9.31 9.22
CA ARG A 49 15.00 -9.34 10.70
C ARG A 49 15.54 -8.05 11.31
N SER A 50 16.39 -7.29 10.62
CA SER A 50 16.89 -6.01 11.11
C SER A 50 15.88 -4.88 10.95
N GLU A 51 15.02 -4.96 9.93
CA GLU A 51 13.92 -4.01 9.69
C GLU A 51 12.69 -4.31 10.56
N PHE A 52 12.52 -5.57 10.99
CA PHE A 52 11.46 -5.98 11.92
C PHE A 52 12.05 -6.81 13.09
N PRO A 53 12.72 -6.13 14.06
CA PRO A 53 13.56 -6.78 15.07
C PRO A 53 12.78 -7.37 16.25
N VAL A 54 11.92 -8.37 15.99
CA VAL A 54 11.14 -9.07 17.03
C VAL A 54 11.96 -9.98 17.95
N ASP A 55 13.22 -10.23 17.60
CA ASP A 55 14.12 -11.05 18.40
C ASP A 55 15.07 -10.24 19.30
N ASP A 56 15.19 -8.94 19.06
CA ASP A 56 16.11 -8.05 19.77
C ASP A 56 15.43 -7.45 21.00
N SER A 57 15.91 -7.85 22.19
CA SER A 57 15.36 -7.39 23.48
C SER A 57 15.50 -5.90 23.77
N MET A 58 16.34 -5.19 22.99
CA MET A 58 16.58 -3.76 23.12
C MET A 58 15.76 -2.92 22.13
N LYS A 59 15.13 -3.56 21.14
CA LYS A 59 14.34 -2.90 20.10
C LYS A 59 12.87 -3.26 20.21
N ARG A 60 12.05 -2.43 19.56
CA ARG A 60 10.62 -2.66 19.42
C ARG A 60 10.10 -2.05 18.13
N VAL A 61 9.02 -2.63 17.63
CA VAL A 61 8.30 -2.13 16.46
C VAL A 61 7.01 -1.46 16.93
N ILE A 62 6.75 -0.25 16.44
CA ILE A 62 5.53 0.51 16.69
C ILE A 62 4.81 0.68 15.36
N ILE A 63 3.68 0.00 15.23
CA ILE A 63 2.85 0.02 14.02
C ILE A 63 1.61 0.83 14.30
N PHE A 64 1.33 1.90 13.55
CA PHE A 64 0.15 2.75 13.75
C PHE A 64 -0.81 2.73 12.57
N GLY A 65 -2.09 2.93 12.87
CA GLY A 65 -3.17 3.01 11.88
C GLY A 65 -3.25 4.34 11.15
N ASP A 66 -4.37 4.54 10.45
CA ASP A 66 -4.65 5.66 9.56
C ASP A 66 -4.56 7.02 10.28
N ILE A 67 -3.68 7.89 9.78
CA ILE A 67 -3.42 9.22 10.37
C ILE A 67 -4.27 10.29 9.70
N HIS A 68 -4.42 10.25 8.38
CA HIS A 68 -5.19 11.24 7.62
C HIS A 68 -4.82 12.70 7.93
N GLY A 69 -3.52 13.01 8.01
CA GLY A 69 -3.02 14.35 8.29
C GLY A 69 -3.26 14.85 9.73
N MET A 70 -3.70 13.98 10.65
CA MET A 70 -3.89 14.32 12.07
C MET A 70 -2.55 14.38 12.81
N ASN A 71 -1.76 15.41 12.51
CA ASN A 71 -0.38 15.59 12.97
C ASN A 71 -0.25 15.66 14.51
N GLU A 72 -1.12 16.42 15.17
CA GLU A 72 -1.11 16.53 16.65
C GLU A 72 -1.35 15.18 17.35
N PRO A 73 -2.43 14.42 17.03
CA PRO A 73 -2.60 13.07 17.54
C PRO A 73 -1.43 12.13 17.24
N PHE A 74 -0.82 12.22 16.05
CA PHE A 74 0.35 11.41 15.71
C PHE A 74 1.52 11.67 16.68
N HIS A 75 1.88 12.92 16.91
CA HIS A 75 2.94 13.26 17.87
C HIS A 75 2.57 12.94 19.33
N HIS A 76 1.29 13.08 19.70
CA HIS A 76 0.81 12.61 21.01
C HIS A 76 0.97 11.10 21.19
N LEU A 77 0.73 10.31 20.13
CA LEU A 77 0.93 8.87 20.15
C LEU A 77 2.40 8.53 20.37
N LEU A 78 3.31 9.16 19.61
CA LEU A 78 4.76 8.96 19.77
C LEU A 78 5.23 9.32 21.19
N LYS A 79 4.77 10.45 21.73
CA LYS A 79 5.06 10.88 23.10
C LYS A 79 4.55 9.86 24.13
N LYS A 80 3.31 9.37 23.97
CA LYS A 80 2.71 8.38 24.87
C LYS A 80 3.42 7.01 24.77
N ALA A 81 3.88 6.64 23.59
CA ALA A 81 4.70 5.45 23.35
C ALA A 81 6.12 5.58 23.92
N LYS A 82 6.55 6.81 24.28
CA LYS A 82 7.93 7.16 24.62
C LYS A 82 8.88 6.75 23.50
N TYR A 83 8.49 7.08 22.26
CA TYR A 83 9.25 6.73 21.06
C TYR A 83 10.69 7.24 21.13
N ARG A 84 11.65 6.38 20.76
CA ARG A 84 13.08 6.68 20.68
C ARG A 84 13.62 6.25 19.30
N PRO A 85 13.92 7.19 18.40
CA PRO A 85 14.30 6.86 17.01
C PRO A 85 15.58 6.02 16.89
N GLU A 86 16.41 5.98 17.93
CA GLU A 86 17.67 5.24 17.97
C GLU A 86 17.49 3.73 18.14
N VAL A 87 16.33 3.30 18.65
CA VAL A 87 16.07 1.89 19.01
C VAL A 87 14.69 1.38 18.58
N ASP A 88 13.75 2.29 18.31
CA ASP A 88 12.38 1.94 17.93
C ASP A 88 12.21 2.03 16.40
N THR A 89 11.55 1.03 15.83
CA THR A 89 11.13 1.05 14.42
C THR A 89 9.69 1.53 14.31
N LEU A 90 9.44 2.50 13.44
CA LEU A 90 8.09 2.95 13.08
C LEU A 90 7.62 2.29 11.80
N ILE A 91 6.36 1.85 11.78
CA ILE A 91 5.66 1.35 10.59
C ILE A 91 4.23 1.92 10.55
N HIS A 92 3.72 2.30 9.39
CA HIS A 92 2.32 2.73 9.24
C HIS A 92 1.48 1.79 8.37
N ALA A 93 0.17 1.71 8.65
CA ALA A 93 -0.80 0.90 7.92
C ALA A 93 -1.41 1.63 6.69
N GLY A 94 -0.87 2.78 6.32
CA GLY A 94 -1.32 3.59 5.18
C GLY A 94 -2.28 4.69 5.58
N ASP A 95 -2.79 5.43 4.59
CA ASP A 95 -3.69 6.58 4.77
C ASP A 95 -3.11 7.59 5.77
N ILE A 96 -1.88 8.02 5.49
CA ILE A 96 -1.15 8.96 6.34
C ILE A 96 -1.60 10.40 6.12
N ILE A 97 -2.17 10.71 4.95
CA ILE A 97 -2.55 12.06 4.49
C ILE A 97 -3.97 12.08 3.90
N ALA A 98 -4.44 13.28 3.55
CA ALA A 98 -5.82 13.59 3.12
C ALA A 98 -6.88 13.40 4.22
N LYS A 99 -8.11 13.88 3.96
CA LYS A 99 -9.28 13.91 4.87
C LYS A 99 -9.16 14.89 6.04
N GLY A 100 -8.03 14.93 6.73
CA GLY A 100 -7.74 15.92 7.76
C GLY A 100 -7.26 17.25 7.19
N PRO A 101 -6.74 18.16 8.04
CA PRO A 101 -6.21 19.44 7.60
C PRO A 101 -5.08 19.29 6.57
N HIS A 102 -5.08 20.17 5.57
CA HIS A 102 -4.04 20.16 4.53
C HIS A 102 -2.64 20.37 5.10
N SER A 103 -2.46 21.35 6.01
CA SER A 103 -1.20 21.59 6.71
C SER A 103 -0.73 20.35 7.48
N GLY A 104 -1.64 19.70 8.20
CA GLY A 104 -1.35 18.46 8.92
C GLY A 104 -0.94 17.31 7.99
N SER A 105 -1.53 17.21 6.79
CA SER A 105 -1.08 16.26 5.76
C SER A 105 0.37 16.55 5.34
N MET A 106 0.72 17.82 5.12
CA MET A 106 2.07 18.22 4.74
C MET A 106 3.10 17.99 5.85
N ASP A 107 2.72 18.20 7.11
CA ASP A 107 3.58 17.94 8.26
C ASP A 107 3.84 16.43 8.44
N VAL A 108 2.78 15.62 8.36
CA VAL A 108 2.88 14.16 8.53
C VAL A 108 3.78 13.57 7.45
N ILE A 109 3.55 13.86 6.17
CA ILE A 109 4.41 13.32 5.11
C ILE A 109 5.84 13.86 5.18
N GLY A 110 6.03 15.11 5.61
CA GLY A 110 7.34 15.68 5.89
C GLY A 110 8.09 14.88 6.96
N TYR A 111 7.42 14.55 8.07
CA TYR A 111 7.99 13.70 9.13
C TYR A 111 8.36 12.32 8.61
N MET A 112 7.44 11.65 7.89
CA MET A 112 7.66 10.29 7.40
C MET A 112 8.86 10.20 6.45
N ALA A 113 8.95 11.13 5.49
CA ALA A 113 10.04 11.18 4.54
C ALA A 113 11.39 11.51 5.22
N ALA A 114 11.40 12.48 6.15
CA ALA A 114 12.63 12.90 6.84
C ALA A 114 13.21 11.81 7.76
N HIS A 115 12.37 10.95 8.33
CA HIS A 115 12.78 9.88 9.25
C HIS A 115 12.80 8.49 8.59
N ASN A 116 12.60 8.41 7.26
CA ASN A 116 12.55 7.16 6.50
C ASN A 116 11.62 6.11 7.13
N VAL A 117 10.43 6.55 7.58
CA VAL A 117 9.45 5.68 8.22
C VAL A 117 8.84 4.75 7.18
N THR A 118 8.97 3.44 7.35
CA THR A 118 8.38 2.48 6.41
C THR A 118 6.88 2.30 6.65
N GLY A 119 6.18 1.67 5.71
CA GLY A 119 4.75 1.41 5.82
C GLY A 119 4.18 0.80 4.55
N VAL A 120 2.86 0.74 4.49
CA VAL A 120 2.13 0.39 3.27
C VAL A 120 1.37 1.59 2.73
N ARG A 121 1.12 1.60 1.42
CA ARG A 121 0.32 2.63 0.77
C ARG A 121 -1.16 2.42 1.08
N GLY A 122 -1.85 3.48 1.49
CA GLY A 122 -3.30 3.49 1.63
C GLY A 122 -4.05 3.94 0.37
N ASN A 123 -5.37 3.81 0.34
CA ASN A 123 -6.15 4.17 -0.85
C ASN A 123 -6.29 5.69 -1.03
N HIS A 124 -6.18 6.47 0.05
CA HIS A 124 -6.06 7.93 -0.03
C HIS A 124 -4.66 8.35 -0.50
N ASP A 125 -3.62 7.67 -0.03
CA ASP A 125 -2.25 7.90 -0.49
C ASP A 125 -2.11 7.59 -1.99
N GLN A 126 -2.72 6.49 -2.45
CA GLN A 126 -2.72 6.07 -3.86
C GLN A 126 -3.28 7.14 -4.79
N LYS A 127 -4.41 7.77 -4.42
CA LYS A 127 -5.01 8.85 -5.21
C LYS A 127 -4.09 10.07 -5.35
N ILE A 128 -3.24 10.33 -4.35
CA ILE A 128 -2.29 11.43 -4.38
C ILE A 128 -1.12 11.10 -5.32
N VAL A 129 -0.62 9.86 -5.27
CA VAL A 129 0.40 9.38 -6.22
C VAL A 129 -0.10 9.54 -7.65
N GLU A 130 -1.31 9.06 -7.89
CA GLU A 130 -2.03 9.15 -9.17
C GLU A 130 -2.18 10.61 -9.66
N TRP A 131 -2.67 11.50 -8.80
CA TRP A 131 -2.79 12.92 -9.13
C TRP A 131 -1.45 13.57 -9.42
N ARG A 132 -0.41 13.25 -8.66
CA ARG A 132 0.92 13.82 -8.87
C ARG A 132 1.50 13.33 -10.20
N ALA A 133 1.43 12.03 -10.48
CA ALA A 133 1.87 11.47 -11.75
C ALA A 133 1.14 12.10 -12.95
N TRP A 134 -0.16 12.35 -12.82
CA TRP A 134 -0.95 13.05 -13.84
C TRP A 134 -0.50 14.51 -14.01
N GLN A 135 -0.29 15.26 -12.91
CA GLN A 135 0.17 16.65 -12.98
C GLN A 135 1.55 16.75 -13.63
N ASP A 136 2.47 15.87 -13.27
CA ASP A 136 3.81 15.79 -13.86
C ASP A 136 3.72 15.49 -15.36
N TRP A 137 2.87 14.53 -15.76
CA TRP A 137 2.65 14.22 -17.18
C TRP A 137 2.07 15.42 -17.96
N ILE A 138 1.03 16.08 -17.43
CA ILE A 138 0.45 17.27 -18.08
C ILE A 138 1.51 18.36 -18.25
N ALA A 139 2.37 18.58 -17.25
CA ALA A 139 3.45 19.54 -17.35
C ALA A 139 4.46 19.24 -18.47
N THR A 140 4.65 17.96 -18.84
CA THR A 140 5.52 17.57 -19.97
C THR A 140 4.91 17.84 -21.35
N LEU A 141 3.57 17.98 -21.44
CA LEU A 141 2.89 18.17 -22.72
C LEU A 141 3.06 19.61 -23.23
N PRO A 142 3.19 19.84 -24.55
CA PRO A 142 3.26 21.18 -25.11
C PRO A 142 2.07 22.06 -24.67
N GLY A 143 2.37 23.12 -23.92
CA GLY A 143 1.37 24.04 -23.36
C GLY A 143 0.74 23.60 -22.03
N GLY A 144 0.92 22.35 -21.60
CA GLY A 144 0.27 21.81 -20.40
C GLY A 144 0.78 22.43 -19.09
N GLY A 145 2.09 22.65 -18.98
CA GLY A 145 2.65 23.39 -17.83
C GLY A 145 2.15 24.83 -17.72
N ARG A 146 1.95 25.52 -18.85
CA ARG A 146 1.34 26.85 -18.88
C ARG A 146 -0.10 26.80 -18.43
N TRP A 147 -0.88 25.84 -18.95
CA TRP A 147 -2.27 25.66 -18.57
C TRP A 147 -2.45 25.37 -17.07
N LEU A 148 -1.59 24.53 -16.47
CA LEU A 148 -1.61 24.29 -15.02
C LEU A 148 -1.35 25.58 -14.23
N ASN A 149 -0.37 26.38 -14.64
CA ASN A 149 -0.08 27.65 -14.00
C ASN A 149 -1.25 28.64 -14.12
N ASP A 150 -1.86 28.74 -15.30
CA ASP A 150 -3.00 29.61 -15.56
C ASP A 150 -4.22 29.18 -14.73
N LEU A 151 -4.47 27.86 -14.63
CA LEU A 151 -5.50 27.29 -13.76
C LEU A 151 -5.29 27.70 -12.30
N TYR A 152 -4.06 27.61 -11.80
CA TYR A 152 -3.75 27.95 -10.41
C TYR A 152 -3.85 29.44 -10.13
N ALA A 153 -3.34 30.28 -11.04
CA ALA A 153 -3.49 31.72 -10.92
C ALA A 153 -4.98 32.12 -10.94
N ALA A 154 -5.79 31.50 -11.80
CA ALA A 154 -7.22 31.74 -11.84
C ALA A 154 -7.94 31.25 -10.57
N LEU A 155 -7.51 30.13 -9.99
CA LEU A 155 -8.05 29.63 -8.72
C LEU A 155 -7.74 30.59 -7.57
N ASP A 156 -6.49 31.06 -7.46
CA ASP A 156 -6.03 31.97 -6.42
C ASP A 156 -6.73 33.35 -6.53
N LEU A 157 -7.01 33.81 -7.76
CA LEU A 157 -7.78 35.05 -7.97
C LEU A 157 -9.27 34.90 -7.67
N ALA A 158 -9.84 33.72 -7.90
CA ALA A 158 -11.27 33.48 -7.74
C ALA A 158 -11.68 33.15 -6.29
N GLU A 159 -10.76 32.60 -5.50
CA GLU A 159 -10.98 32.12 -4.12
C GLU A 159 -12.35 31.44 -3.92
N PRO A 160 -12.68 30.41 -4.74
CA PRO A 160 -14.02 29.85 -4.72
C PRO A 160 -14.29 29.07 -3.42
N ASP A 161 -15.49 29.21 -2.87
CA ASP A 161 -15.95 28.41 -1.73
C ASP A 161 -15.91 26.89 -2.02
N ASP A 162 -16.17 26.52 -3.28
CA ASP A 162 -16.08 25.15 -3.78
C ASP A 162 -15.13 25.07 -4.99
N PRO A 163 -13.84 24.78 -4.75
CA PRO A 163 -12.85 24.61 -5.82
C PRO A 163 -13.18 23.50 -6.81
N GLU A 164 -13.84 22.41 -6.39
CA GLU A 164 -14.18 21.30 -7.27
C GLU A 164 -15.29 21.71 -8.25
N ALA A 165 -16.37 22.34 -7.74
CA ALA A 165 -17.44 22.85 -8.59
C ALA A 165 -16.97 24.01 -9.48
N TRP A 166 -16.07 24.84 -8.98
CA TRP A 166 -15.43 25.89 -9.77
C TRP A 166 -14.60 25.31 -10.92
N ALA A 167 -13.78 24.28 -10.66
CA ALA A 167 -12.99 23.59 -11.69
C ALA A 167 -13.87 23.04 -12.82
N VAL A 168 -15.02 22.44 -12.47
CA VAL A 168 -15.99 21.95 -13.45
C VAL A 168 -16.47 23.08 -14.37
N LYS A 169 -16.69 24.29 -13.85
CA LYS A 169 -17.10 25.45 -14.66
C LYS A 169 -15.93 25.97 -15.51
N TYR A 170 -14.76 26.13 -14.90
CA TYR A 170 -13.54 26.62 -15.55
C TYR A 170 -13.16 25.76 -16.77
N CYS A 171 -13.37 24.44 -16.65
CA CYS A 171 -13.03 23.43 -17.65
C CYS A 171 -14.08 23.23 -18.76
N LYS A 172 -15.15 24.03 -18.86
CA LYS A 172 -16.24 23.79 -19.84
C LYS A 172 -15.96 24.28 -21.25
N HIS A 173 -15.04 25.22 -21.44
CA HIS A 173 -14.92 25.95 -22.70
C HIS A 173 -13.48 26.08 -23.18
N GLY A 174 -13.34 26.35 -24.48
CA GLY A 174 -12.05 26.66 -25.12
C GLY A 174 -10.98 25.61 -24.87
N ASP A 175 -9.75 26.07 -24.64
CA ASP A 175 -8.59 25.21 -24.40
C ASP A 175 -8.71 24.45 -23.06
N ASN A 176 -9.38 25.02 -22.05
CA ASN A 176 -9.59 24.33 -20.77
C ASN A 176 -10.38 23.02 -20.92
N LYS A 177 -11.34 22.99 -21.84
CA LYS A 177 -12.08 21.75 -22.16
C LYS A 177 -11.18 20.66 -22.72
N ARG A 178 -10.22 21.03 -23.59
CA ARG A 178 -9.25 20.10 -24.18
C ARG A 178 -8.36 19.47 -23.10
N TRP A 179 -7.90 20.26 -22.14
CA TRP A 179 -7.09 19.76 -21.03
C TRP A 179 -7.91 18.92 -20.06
N ALA A 180 -9.15 19.32 -19.76
CA ALA A 180 -10.04 18.57 -18.88
C ALA A 180 -10.39 17.17 -19.42
N GLN A 181 -10.42 16.98 -20.74
CA GLN A 181 -10.60 15.66 -21.37
C GLN A 181 -9.45 14.67 -21.06
N ARG A 182 -8.31 15.15 -20.52
CA ARG A 182 -7.17 14.32 -20.11
C ARG A 182 -7.26 13.84 -18.67
N ILE A 183 -8.23 14.34 -17.90
CA ILE A 183 -8.48 13.90 -16.55
C ILE A 183 -9.16 12.52 -16.62
N PRO A 184 -8.61 11.48 -15.97
CA PRO A 184 -9.25 10.16 -15.94
C PRO A 184 -10.69 10.23 -15.43
N ALA A 185 -11.55 9.34 -15.93
CA ALA A 185 -12.95 9.31 -15.54
C ALA A 185 -13.10 9.12 -14.02
N GLY A 186 -13.99 9.92 -13.40
CA GLY A 186 -14.26 9.87 -11.95
C GLY A 186 -13.28 10.64 -11.06
N TRP A 187 -12.20 11.18 -11.62
CA TRP A 187 -11.26 12.02 -10.88
C TRP A 187 -11.80 13.43 -10.69
N LYS A 188 -11.67 13.95 -9.46
CA LYS A 188 -12.16 15.27 -9.07
C LYS A 188 -11.02 16.27 -8.95
N MET A 189 -10.90 17.14 -9.94
CA MET A 189 -9.85 18.16 -9.99
C MET A 189 -10.02 19.19 -8.85
N LEU A 190 -8.90 19.70 -8.32
CA LEU A 190 -8.86 20.65 -7.21
C LEU A 190 -9.45 20.17 -5.87
N GLY A 191 -9.86 18.89 -5.80
CA GLY A 191 -10.19 18.24 -4.53
C GLY A 191 -8.97 18.12 -3.61
N ASP A 192 -9.20 17.57 -2.41
CA ASP A 192 -8.17 17.44 -1.37
C ASP A 192 -6.92 16.69 -1.87
N HIS A 193 -7.09 15.51 -2.48
CA HIS A 193 -5.98 14.71 -3.04
C HIS A 193 -5.18 15.46 -4.11
N TYR A 194 -5.86 16.22 -4.98
CA TYR A 194 -5.21 17.01 -6.02
C TYR A 194 -4.31 18.09 -5.42
N ARG A 195 -4.83 18.82 -4.43
CA ARG A 195 -4.12 19.92 -3.77
C ARG A 195 -2.92 19.42 -3.00
N ILE A 196 -3.05 18.29 -2.29
CA ILE A 196 -1.92 17.65 -1.62
C ILE A 196 -0.87 17.21 -2.64
N ALA A 197 -1.26 16.52 -3.71
CA ALA A 197 -0.36 16.08 -4.78
C ALA A 197 0.47 17.24 -5.37
N ARG A 198 -0.18 18.39 -5.60
CA ARG A 198 0.46 19.62 -6.07
C ARG A 198 1.49 20.16 -5.07
N ALA A 199 1.18 20.09 -3.78
CA ALA A 199 2.01 20.64 -2.71
C ALA A 199 3.22 19.76 -2.34
N LEU A 200 3.23 18.48 -2.72
CA LEU A 200 4.33 17.57 -2.39
C LEU A 200 5.65 18.04 -3.03
N THR A 201 6.72 18.02 -2.23
CA THR A 201 8.08 18.03 -2.77
C THR A 201 8.39 16.71 -3.49
N THR A 202 9.42 16.69 -4.34
CA THR A 202 9.86 15.46 -5.02
C THR A 202 10.22 14.36 -4.02
N ALA A 203 10.91 14.69 -2.92
CA ALA A 203 11.28 13.72 -1.89
C ALA A 203 10.06 13.11 -1.18
N GLN A 204 9.04 13.92 -0.89
CA GLN A 204 7.78 13.44 -0.30
C GLN A 204 7.00 12.55 -1.28
N TYR A 205 6.98 12.92 -2.56
CA TYR A 205 6.35 12.11 -3.59
C TYR A 205 7.07 10.78 -3.81
N ASP A 206 8.41 10.79 -3.89
CA ASP A 206 9.22 9.58 -4.00
C ASP A 206 9.05 8.66 -2.80
N TYR A 207 8.92 9.24 -1.60
CA TYR A 207 8.56 8.50 -0.40
C TYR A 207 7.24 7.74 -0.58
N LEU A 208 6.13 8.44 -0.91
CA LEU A 208 4.83 7.78 -1.13
C LEU A 208 4.88 6.71 -2.21
N ARG A 209 5.57 7.00 -3.31
CA ARG A 209 5.74 6.09 -4.45
C ARG A 209 6.56 4.85 -4.07
N SER A 210 7.46 4.95 -3.10
CA SER A 210 8.26 3.83 -2.61
C SER A 210 7.48 2.86 -1.70
N LEU A 211 6.34 3.29 -1.15
CA LEU A 211 5.54 2.46 -0.26
C LEU A 211 4.89 1.29 -1.03
N PRO A 212 5.10 0.03 -0.58
CA PRO A 212 4.44 -1.13 -1.16
C PRO A 212 2.97 -1.23 -0.76
N LEU A 213 2.18 -2.05 -1.45
CA LEU A 213 0.82 -2.40 -1.06
C LEU A 213 0.82 -3.40 0.11
N VAL A 214 1.81 -4.29 0.14
CA VAL A 214 1.98 -5.30 1.20
C VAL A 214 3.41 -5.32 1.72
N LEU A 215 3.56 -5.30 3.05
CA LEU A 215 4.80 -5.71 3.72
C LEU A 215 4.66 -7.16 4.18
N HIS A 216 5.57 -8.03 3.73
CA HIS A 216 5.68 -9.41 4.20
C HIS A 216 6.77 -9.50 5.26
N VAL A 217 6.46 -10.07 6.43
CA VAL A 217 7.38 -10.15 7.57
C VAL A 217 7.57 -11.61 8.00
N PRO A 218 8.47 -12.36 7.34
CA PRO A 218 8.69 -13.78 7.62
C PRO A 218 9.08 -14.06 9.06
N SER A 219 9.94 -13.21 9.65
CA SER A 219 10.41 -13.36 11.04
C SER A 219 9.29 -13.29 12.08
N ALA A 220 8.15 -12.73 11.71
CA ALA A 220 6.97 -12.63 12.56
C ALA A 220 5.74 -13.37 12.01
N HIS A 221 5.90 -14.11 10.90
CA HIS A 221 4.81 -14.75 10.15
C HIS A 221 3.58 -13.86 9.99
N THR A 222 3.83 -12.64 9.53
CA THR A 222 2.84 -11.57 9.50
C THR A 222 2.89 -10.80 8.19
N PHE A 223 1.74 -10.30 7.76
CA PHE A 223 1.61 -9.31 6.70
C PHE A 223 1.13 -7.98 7.28
N ILE A 224 1.58 -6.88 6.68
CA ILE A 224 1.00 -5.55 6.88
C ILE A 224 0.45 -5.11 5.54
N THR A 225 -0.79 -4.67 5.51
CA THR A 225 -1.54 -4.25 4.31
C THR A 225 -2.51 -3.15 4.70
N HIS A 226 -2.93 -2.30 3.78
CA HIS A 226 -3.83 -1.22 4.14
C HIS A 226 -5.24 -1.71 4.45
N ALA A 227 -5.90 -2.38 3.50
CA ALA A 227 -7.28 -2.82 3.70
C ALA A 227 -7.39 -4.29 4.13
N GLY A 228 -6.61 -5.19 3.52
CA GLY A 228 -6.64 -6.61 3.86
C GLY A 228 -5.99 -7.54 2.85
N LEU A 229 -5.98 -8.83 3.21
CA LEU A 229 -5.62 -9.97 2.35
C LEU A 229 -6.60 -11.11 2.59
N LEU A 230 -6.79 -11.97 1.61
CA LEU A 230 -7.56 -13.21 1.79
C LEU A 230 -6.64 -14.40 2.04
N PRO A 231 -6.99 -15.30 2.98
CA PRO A 231 -6.19 -16.51 3.26
C PRO A 231 -6.39 -17.59 2.18
N SER A 232 -7.48 -17.48 1.42
CA SER A 232 -7.97 -18.46 0.46
C SER A 232 -8.81 -17.76 -0.61
N ASP A 233 -8.86 -18.34 -1.81
CA ASP A 233 -9.74 -17.87 -2.88
C ASP A 233 -11.21 -18.16 -2.51
N PRO A 234 -12.08 -17.13 -2.40
CA PRO A 234 -13.45 -17.29 -1.91
C PRO A 234 -14.33 -18.18 -2.80
N ARG A 235 -13.91 -18.45 -4.05
CA ARG A 235 -14.62 -19.33 -4.99
C ARG A 235 -14.53 -20.81 -4.63
N TYR A 236 -13.62 -21.20 -3.74
CA TYR A 236 -13.45 -22.59 -3.32
C TYR A 236 -13.48 -22.73 -1.81
N ARG A 237 -13.81 -23.93 -1.33
CA ARG A 237 -13.70 -24.26 0.09
C ARG A 237 -12.23 -24.15 0.56
N PRO A 238 -11.95 -23.78 1.82
CA PRO A 238 -10.58 -23.71 2.35
C PRO A 238 -9.77 -25.00 2.23
N THR A 239 -10.43 -26.16 2.21
CA THR A 239 -9.81 -27.49 2.06
C THR A 239 -9.58 -27.91 0.61
N HIS A 240 -9.97 -27.09 -0.38
CA HIS A 240 -9.81 -27.44 -1.79
C HIS A 240 -8.32 -27.46 -2.15
N SER A 241 -7.89 -28.43 -2.96
CA SER A 241 -6.47 -28.62 -3.37
C SER A 241 -5.82 -27.45 -4.13
N ARG A 242 -6.59 -26.41 -4.44
CA ARG A 242 -6.12 -25.17 -5.10
C ARG A 242 -5.76 -24.10 -4.09
N GLN A 243 -6.17 -24.26 -2.83
CA GLN A 243 -5.94 -23.28 -1.79
C GLN A 243 -4.51 -23.41 -1.28
N PRO A 244 -3.80 -22.28 -1.06
CA PRO A 244 -2.41 -22.30 -0.61
C PRO A 244 -2.24 -22.97 0.77
N LEU A 245 -3.30 -22.97 1.59
CA LEU A 245 -3.30 -23.56 2.93
C LEU A 245 -3.77 -25.03 2.97
N ALA A 246 -4.26 -25.58 1.85
CA ALA A 246 -4.79 -26.95 1.81
C ALA A 246 -3.72 -28.02 1.58
N HIS A 247 -2.47 -27.63 1.33
CA HIS A 247 -1.36 -28.54 1.10
C HIS A 247 -0.04 -27.96 1.64
N VAL A 248 0.88 -28.84 2.03
CA VAL A 248 2.25 -28.43 2.38
C VAL A 248 2.94 -27.91 1.11
N PRO A 249 3.61 -26.74 1.13
CA PRO A 249 4.33 -26.23 -0.03
C PRO A 249 5.45 -27.18 -0.49
N SER A 250 5.62 -27.31 -1.80
CA SER A 250 6.74 -28.05 -2.38
C SER A 250 8.03 -27.22 -2.30
N ILE A 251 9.11 -27.82 -1.84
CA ILE A 251 10.43 -27.18 -1.80
C ILE A 251 11.06 -27.27 -3.19
N PRO A 252 11.47 -26.14 -3.81
CA PRO A 252 12.12 -26.17 -5.12
C PRO A 252 13.39 -27.01 -5.09
N THR A 253 13.56 -27.90 -6.07
CA THR A 253 14.72 -28.81 -6.18
C THR A 253 16.07 -28.08 -6.26
N ALA A 254 16.09 -26.83 -6.73
CA ALA A 254 17.29 -25.99 -6.73
C ALA A 254 17.80 -25.68 -5.30
N TRP A 255 16.90 -25.59 -4.31
CA TRP A 255 17.20 -25.27 -2.92
C TRP A 255 17.60 -26.53 -2.14
N LEU A 256 17.18 -27.70 -2.60
CA LEU A 256 17.66 -28.99 -2.10
C LEU A 256 19.12 -29.25 -2.49
N LYS A 257 19.61 -28.63 -3.58
CA LYS A 257 21.00 -28.79 -4.06
C LYS A 257 22.01 -27.86 -3.37
N SER A 258 21.57 -26.84 -2.65
CA SER A 258 22.46 -25.87 -1.96
C SER A 258 22.97 -26.32 -0.59
N GLY A 259 22.68 -27.56 -0.18
CA GLY A 259 23.32 -28.21 0.98
C GLY A 259 22.80 -27.73 2.34
N THR A 260 21.88 -28.51 2.91
CA THR A 260 21.72 -28.87 4.34
C THR A 260 20.35 -29.56 4.47
N GLY A 261 20.32 -30.80 4.96
CA GLY A 261 19.08 -31.48 5.36
C GLY A 261 18.73 -32.75 4.57
N SER A 262 19.00 -33.90 5.19
CA SER A 262 18.38 -35.19 4.86
C SER A 262 16.94 -35.19 5.41
N TYR A 263 15.94 -35.37 4.55
CA TYR A 263 14.53 -35.36 4.95
C TYR A 263 14.12 -36.73 5.52
N GLY A 264 13.98 -36.80 6.85
CA GLY A 264 13.54 -38.00 7.56
C GLY A 264 12.75 -37.69 8.83
N LYS A 265 11.46 -38.02 8.80
CA LYS A 265 10.48 -38.24 9.89
C LYS A 265 10.27 -37.24 11.04
N GLU A 266 11.08 -36.22 11.23
CA GLU A 266 10.74 -35.03 12.04
C GLU A 266 11.31 -33.82 11.30
N ALA A 267 10.46 -32.90 10.82
CA ALA A 267 10.96 -31.69 10.17
C ALA A 267 11.71 -30.86 11.24
N ASP A 268 12.99 -30.58 11.00
CA ASP A 268 13.75 -29.67 11.88
C ASP A 268 13.15 -28.26 11.83
N SER A 269 13.48 -27.43 12.85
CA SER A 269 12.93 -26.08 12.98
C SER A 269 13.17 -25.22 11.73
N ASP A 270 14.31 -25.40 11.07
CA ASP A 270 14.69 -24.63 9.88
C ASP A 270 13.84 -25.01 8.66
N SER A 271 13.53 -26.31 8.51
CA SER A 271 12.62 -26.80 7.48
C SER A 271 11.20 -26.28 7.68
N ILE A 272 10.73 -26.20 8.93
CA ILE A 272 9.41 -25.62 9.25
C ILE A 272 9.39 -24.14 8.87
N GLU A 273 10.40 -23.36 9.28
CA GLU A 273 10.49 -21.94 8.93
C GLU A 273 10.50 -21.70 7.42
N MET A 274 11.23 -22.51 6.67
CA MET A 274 11.25 -22.47 5.21
C MET A 274 9.86 -22.76 4.61
N LEU A 275 9.20 -23.83 5.08
CA LEU A 275 7.86 -24.19 4.59
C LEU A 275 6.83 -23.11 4.93
N ARG A 276 6.92 -22.48 6.11
CA ARG A 276 6.08 -21.33 6.48
C ARG A 276 6.30 -20.16 5.53
N HIS A 277 7.55 -19.85 5.21
CA HIS A 277 7.88 -18.80 4.26
C HIS A 277 7.29 -19.07 2.87
N LEU A 278 7.41 -20.30 2.36
CA LEU A 278 6.80 -20.71 1.09
C LEU A 278 5.27 -20.66 1.12
N GLN A 279 4.65 -21.04 2.24
CA GLN A 279 3.19 -20.96 2.44
C GLN A 279 2.72 -19.50 2.40
N GLU A 280 3.43 -18.60 3.06
CA GLU A 280 3.13 -17.16 3.07
C GLU A 280 3.25 -16.54 1.67
N ILE A 281 4.27 -16.92 0.90
CA ILE A 281 4.39 -16.54 -0.52
C ILE A 281 3.21 -17.08 -1.33
N ALA A 282 2.78 -18.31 -1.07
CA ALA A 282 1.61 -18.90 -1.74
C ALA A 282 0.32 -18.15 -1.41
N ILE A 283 0.12 -17.66 -0.18
CA ILE A 283 -1.02 -16.79 0.16
C ILE A 283 -1.02 -15.54 -0.73
N LEU A 284 0.14 -14.89 -0.90
CA LEU A 284 0.25 -13.66 -1.69
C LEU A 284 0.02 -13.89 -3.19
N ARG A 285 0.53 -15.01 -3.73
CA ARG A 285 0.56 -15.27 -5.18
C ARG A 285 -0.63 -16.09 -5.67
N ASP A 286 -1.03 -17.12 -4.92
CA ASP A 286 -1.97 -18.14 -5.39
C ASP A 286 -3.44 -17.78 -5.07
N VAL A 287 -3.67 -16.73 -4.26
CA VAL A 287 -4.98 -16.12 -4.05
C VAL A 287 -5.11 -14.92 -5.00
N PRO A 288 -5.90 -15.00 -6.09
CA PRO A 288 -5.88 -13.99 -7.15
C PRO A 288 -6.20 -12.57 -6.67
N GLN A 289 -7.08 -12.46 -5.68
CA GLN A 289 -7.50 -11.19 -5.08
C GLN A 289 -6.35 -10.46 -4.37
N ASN A 290 -5.34 -11.19 -3.87
CA ASN A 290 -4.17 -10.58 -3.23
C ASN A 290 -3.19 -9.95 -4.24
N SER A 291 -3.32 -10.27 -5.53
CA SER A 291 -2.56 -9.64 -6.61
C SER A 291 -3.27 -8.44 -7.25
N ASP A 292 -4.51 -8.15 -6.84
CA ASP A 292 -5.28 -7.00 -7.31
C ASP A 292 -5.02 -5.78 -6.40
N PRO A 293 -4.40 -4.70 -6.91
CA PRO A 293 -4.17 -3.48 -6.14
C PRO A 293 -5.44 -2.85 -5.57
N TRP A 294 -6.55 -2.91 -6.32
CA TRP A 294 -7.80 -2.35 -5.84
C TRP A 294 -8.31 -3.09 -4.62
N VAL A 295 -8.21 -4.42 -4.60
CA VAL A 295 -8.63 -5.25 -3.46
C VAL A 295 -7.79 -4.94 -2.23
N THR A 296 -6.47 -4.99 -2.35
CA THR A 296 -5.54 -4.78 -1.21
C THR A 296 -5.67 -3.39 -0.59
N LEU A 297 -6.11 -2.40 -1.38
CA LEU A 297 -6.36 -1.03 -0.94
C LEU A 297 -7.78 -0.75 -0.46
N ASN A 298 -8.80 -1.53 -0.86
CA ASN A 298 -10.20 -1.14 -0.63
C ASN A 298 -11.09 -2.20 0.02
N MET A 299 -10.66 -3.46 0.09
CA MET A 299 -11.49 -4.56 0.59
C MET A 299 -11.98 -4.35 2.02
N ARG A 300 -13.25 -4.66 2.25
CA ARG A 300 -13.86 -4.78 3.58
C ARG A 300 -14.51 -6.14 3.80
N GLY A 301 -15.03 -6.75 2.74
CA GLY A 301 -15.68 -8.04 2.83
C GLY A 301 -15.76 -8.78 1.50
N VAL A 302 -16.37 -9.95 1.57
CA VAL A 302 -16.66 -10.83 0.43
C VAL A 302 -18.17 -11.06 0.38
N LEU A 303 -18.78 -10.81 -0.78
CA LEU A 303 -20.21 -11.02 -1.01
C LEU A 303 -20.53 -12.51 -1.25
N ASP A 304 -21.82 -12.83 -1.25
CA ASP A 304 -22.30 -14.21 -1.46
C ASP A 304 -21.94 -14.77 -2.85
N ASP A 305 -21.77 -13.90 -3.84
CA ASP A 305 -21.31 -14.26 -5.20
C ASP A 305 -19.77 -14.37 -5.32
N HIS A 306 -19.06 -14.31 -4.18
CA HIS A 306 -17.60 -14.35 -4.06
C HIS A 306 -16.86 -13.10 -4.56
N SER A 307 -17.57 -12.04 -4.95
CA SER A 307 -16.95 -10.76 -5.30
C SER A 307 -16.49 -9.99 -4.05
N ILE A 308 -15.51 -9.11 -4.25
CA ILE A 308 -14.94 -8.29 -3.17
C ILE A 308 -15.69 -6.98 -3.07
N THR A 309 -16.10 -6.63 -1.85
CA THR A 309 -16.77 -5.37 -1.55
C THR A 309 -15.88 -4.44 -0.72
N ARG A 310 -16.02 -3.14 -0.99
CA ARG A 310 -15.46 -2.04 -0.17
C ARG A 310 -16.48 -1.43 0.78
N ASP A 311 -17.74 -1.88 0.71
CA ASP A 311 -18.84 -1.41 1.54
C ASP A 311 -18.92 -2.25 2.84
N THR A 312 -19.97 -2.07 3.62
CA THR A 312 -20.14 -2.77 4.92
C THR A 312 -21.00 -4.03 4.83
N ASP A 313 -21.23 -4.50 3.62
CA ASP A 313 -21.98 -5.70 3.29
C ASP A 313 -21.05 -6.93 3.15
N GLY A 314 -21.67 -8.10 2.96
CA GLY A 314 -20.97 -9.37 2.87
C GLY A 314 -20.32 -9.83 4.17
N THR A 315 -19.49 -10.87 4.05
CA THR A 315 -18.71 -11.41 5.17
C THR A 315 -17.41 -10.62 5.31
N PRO A 316 -17.10 -10.02 6.48
CA PRO A 316 -15.86 -9.29 6.68
C PRO A 316 -14.63 -10.17 6.39
N TRP A 317 -13.69 -9.66 5.60
CA TRP A 317 -12.52 -10.45 5.19
C TRP A 317 -11.70 -10.92 6.40
N ALA A 318 -11.62 -10.10 7.45
CA ALA A 318 -10.89 -10.43 8.67
C ALA A 318 -11.51 -11.64 9.39
N GLU A 319 -12.81 -11.87 9.27
CA GLU A 319 -13.47 -13.08 9.83
C GLU A 319 -13.10 -14.33 9.03
N ILE A 320 -13.05 -14.21 7.70
CA ILE A 320 -12.56 -15.26 6.81
C ILE A 320 -11.11 -15.61 7.15
N TRP A 321 -10.25 -14.59 7.33
CA TRP A 321 -8.85 -14.77 7.73
C TRP A 321 -8.72 -15.56 9.03
N ASN A 322 -9.36 -15.10 10.11
CA ASN A 322 -9.23 -15.76 11.41
C ASN A 322 -9.77 -17.19 11.38
N ARG A 323 -10.92 -17.42 10.72
CA ARG A 323 -11.50 -18.75 10.56
C ARG A 323 -10.53 -19.72 9.89
N ASP A 324 -9.92 -19.32 8.77
CA ASP A 324 -9.01 -20.21 8.03
C ASP A 324 -7.70 -20.45 8.80
N MET A 325 -7.19 -19.44 9.52
CA MET A 325 -6.01 -19.60 10.39
C MET A 325 -6.27 -20.52 11.59
N GLU A 326 -7.50 -20.56 12.13
CA GLU A 326 -7.91 -21.52 13.16
C GLU A 326 -7.94 -22.97 12.66
N MET A 327 -8.05 -23.19 11.35
CA MET A 327 -8.00 -24.51 10.77
C MET A 327 -6.56 -25.05 10.64
N CYS A 328 -5.54 -24.20 10.71
CA CYS A 328 -4.14 -24.61 10.58
C CYS A 328 -3.68 -25.49 11.75
N ALA A 329 -3.28 -26.74 11.44
CA ALA A 329 -2.90 -27.77 12.41
C ALA A 329 -1.44 -28.24 12.28
N GLY A 330 -0.60 -27.48 11.56
CA GLY A 330 0.80 -27.78 11.29
C GLY A 330 1.01 -28.70 10.08
N PHE A 331 2.22 -28.69 9.50
CA PHE A 331 2.55 -29.42 8.27
C PHE A 331 2.52 -30.95 8.40
N GLY A 332 2.60 -31.49 9.63
CA GLY A 332 2.46 -32.93 9.89
C GLY A 332 1.02 -33.44 9.90
N SER A 333 0.02 -32.55 9.85
CA SER A 333 -1.39 -32.91 9.83
C SER A 333 -1.87 -33.15 8.39
N ALA A 334 -2.76 -34.13 8.17
CA ALA A 334 -3.45 -34.25 6.89
C ALA A 334 -4.63 -33.27 6.80
N ALA A 335 -4.93 -32.77 5.60
CA ALA A 335 -6.15 -31.98 5.35
C ALA A 335 -7.38 -32.87 5.53
N HIS A 336 -8.04 -32.80 6.70
CA HIS A 336 -9.24 -33.59 6.99
C HIS A 336 -10.21 -32.82 7.88
N GLY A 337 -11.48 -32.77 7.48
CA GLY A 337 -12.53 -32.07 8.22
C GLY A 337 -12.24 -30.57 8.35
N LYS A 338 -12.05 -30.11 9.60
CA LYS A 338 -11.75 -28.70 9.93
C LYS A 338 -10.25 -28.41 10.09
N LYS A 339 -9.36 -29.30 9.65
CA LYS A 339 -7.90 -29.14 9.79
C LYS A 339 -7.22 -28.97 8.44
N LEU A 340 -6.26 -28.07 8.39
CA LEU A 340 -5.42 -27.75 7.24
C LEU A 340 -3.93 -28.03 7.57
N PRO A 341 -3.14 -28.54 6.61
CA PRO A 341 -1.71 -28.81 6.75
C PRO A 341 -0.90 -27.51 6.63
N CYS A 342 -1.20 -26.53 7.48
CA CYS A 342 -0.61 -25.20 7.43
C CYS A 342 -0.25 -24.72 8.83
N HIS A 343 0.51 -23.64 8.88
CA HIS A 343 0.69 -22.85 10.10
C HIS A 343 0.01 -21.48 9.98
N PRO A 344 -0.54 -20.94 11.07
CA PRO A 344 -1.24 -19.65 11.02
C PRO A 344 -0.27 -18.48 10.82
N ALA A 345 -0.73 -17.47 10.09
CA ALA A 345 -0.08 -16.18 9.87
C ALA A 345 -1.01 -15.04 10.30
N SER A 346 -0.43 -13.90 10.71
CA SER A 346 -1.22 -12.73 11.15
C SER A 346 -1.28 -11.63 10.08
N VAL A 347 -2.30 -10.77 10.14
CA VAL A 347 -2.37 -9.56 9.30
C VAL A 347 -2.61 -8.33 10.16
N ILE A 348 -1.83 -7.27 9.94
CA ILE A 348 -2.02 -5.95 10.57
C ILE A 348 -2.51 -4.98 9.49
N TYR A 349 -3.56 -4.22 9.76
CA TYR A 349 -4.23 -3.41 8.74
C TYR A 349 -4.89 -2.13 9.28
N GLY A 350 -5.30 -1.25 8.36
CA GLY A 350 -5.97 0.04 8.57
C GLY A 350 -7.38 0.09 7.96
N HIS A 351 -7.74 1.19 7.28
CA HIS A 351 -8.89 1.40 6.36
C HIS A 351 -10.32 1.33 6.94
N ALA A 352 -10.55 0.44 7.90
CA ALA A 352 -11.87 0.04 8.36
C ALA A 352 -12.35 0.86 9.58
N ALA A 353 -12.24 2.19 9.56
CA ALA A 353 -12.67 3.11 10.63
C ALA A 353 -14.10 2.89 11.15
N SER A 354 -14.98 2.32 10.32
CA SER A 354 -16.35 1.94 10.75
C SER A 354 -16.36 0.82 11.79
N ARG A 355 -15.38 -0.08 11.75
CA ARG A 355 -15.16 -1.14 12.75
C ARG A 355 -14.36 -0.65 13.95
N GLY A 356 -13.52 0.38 13.77
CA GLY A 356 -12.63 0.88 14.80
C GLY A 356 -11.47 -0.08 15.07
N LEU A 357 -10.88 -0.01 16.26
CA LEU A 357 -9.84 -0.93 16.70
C LEU A 357 -10.40 -2.37 16.76
N ASP A 358 -9.86 -3.27 15.94
CA ASP A 358 -10.36 -4.65 15.78
C ASP A 358 -9.21 -5.68 16.03
N PRO A 359 -8.86 -5.96 17.30
CA PRO A 359 -7.73 -6.81 17.66
C PRO A 359 -8.15 -8.28 17.80
N LYS A 360 -8.18 -9.01 16.67
CA LYS A 360 -8.43 -10.46 16.65
C LYS A 360 -7.12 -11.25 16.72
N ARG A 361 -7.21 -12.55 17.00
CA ARG A 361 -6.06 -13.44 17.19
C ARG A 361 -5.08 -13.45 16.01
N TRP A 362 -5.60 -13.47 14.79
CA TRP A 362 -4.81 -13.56 13.55
C TRP A 362 -4.97 -12.33 12.65
N SER A 363 -5.73 -11.32 13.07
CA SER A 363 -5.85 -10.06 12.34
C SER A 363 -6.01 -8.88 13.30
N THR A 364 -5.21 -7.83 13.17
CA THR A 364 -5.30 -6.63 14.01
C THR A 364 -5.56 -5.40 13.16
N GLY A 365 -6.78 -4.86 13.25
CA GLY A 365 -7.16 -3.60 12.61
C GLY A 365 -6.84 -2.41 13.52
N LEU A 366 -6.03 -1.47 13.05
CA LEU A 366 -5.54 -0.32 13.80
C LEU A 366 -6.28 1.00 13.51
N ASP A 367 -7.08 1.05 12.45
CA ASP A 367 -7.89 2.22 12.11
C ASP A 367 -9.02 2.42 13.12
N SER A 368 -8.73 3.25 14.10
CA SER A 368 -9.65 3.63 15.17
C SER A 368 -10.40 4.93 14.86
N GLY A 369 -10.32 5.43 13.63
CA GLY A 369 -11.08 6.56 13.11
C GLY A 369 -10.62 7.92 13.60
N CYS A 370 -9.31 8.18 13.65
CA CYS A 370 -8.74 9.42 14.20
C CYS A 370 -9.33 10.69 13.56
N VAL A 371 -9.36 10.76 12.23
CA VAL A 371 -9.92 11.92 11.49
C VAL A 371 -11.41 12.16 11.75
N LYS A 372 -12.11 11.18 12.33
CA LYS A 372 -13.52 11.30 12.75
C LYS A 372 -13.67 11.74 14.21
N GLY A 373 -12.62 12.27 14.83
CA GLY A 373 -12.61 12.71 16.24
C GLY A 373 -12.69 11.54 17.23
N LYS A 374 -12.18 10.36 16.86
CA LYS A 374 -12.13 9.19 17.73
C LYS A 374 -10.75 9.04 18.35
N ARG A 375 -9.94 8.12 17.83
CA ARG A 375 -8.64 7.77 18.39
C ARG A 375 -7.66 7.46 17.29
N LEU A 376 -6.38 7.66 17.59
CA LEU A 376 -5.27 7.10 16.82
C LEU A 376 -4.68 5.95 17.65
N SER A 377 -4.51 4.78 17.03
CA SER A 377 -4.06 3.57 17.70
C SER A 377 -2.79 3.01 17.08
N ALA A 378 -1.99 2.35 17.92
CA ALA A 378 -0.78 1.66 17.54
C ALA A 378 -0.64 0.33 18.29
N MET A 379 0.04 -0.60 17.62
CA MET A 379 0.50 -1.87 18.15
C MET A 379 2.00 -1.79 18.40
N ILE A 380 2.42 -2.16 19.61
CA ILE A 380 3.81 -2.16 20.06
C ILE A 380 4.25 -3.61 20.25
N ILE A 381 5.24 -4.03 19.47
CA ILE A 381 5.80 -5.39 19.48
C ILE A 381 7.21 -5.31 20.05
N GLU A 382 7.42 -5.95 21.19
CA GLU A 382 8.71 -6.01 21.90
C GLU A 382 9.17 -7.47 21.97
N ALA A 383 10.46 -7.76 21.84
CA ALA A 383 10.93 -9.14 21.81
C ALA A 383 10.56 -9.94 23.07
N LYS A 384 10.52 -9.28 24.24
CA LYS A 384 10.11 -9.91 25.50
C LYS A 384 8.66 -10.38 25.48
N THR A 385 7.74 -9.62 24.89
CA THR A 385 6.32 -9.98 24.81
C THR A 385 6.04 -10.93 23.64
N TYR A 386 6.81 -10.81 22.56
CA TYR A 386 6.68 -11.66 21.37
C TYR A 386 7.08 -13.13 21.65
N LYS A 387 8.00 -13.36 22.59
CA LYS A 387 8.43 -14.72 23.00
C LYS A 387 7.64 -15.31 24.17
N GLN A 388 6.68 -14.56 24.74
CA GLN A 388 5.86 -15.01 25.88
C GLN A 388 4.46 -15.42 25.43
N SER A 389 3.91 -16.45 26.06
CA SER A 389 2.49 -16.78 25.91
C SER A 389 1.62 -15.58 26.33
N PHE A 390 0.47 -15.45 25.67
CA PHE A 390 -0.47 -14.38 25.97
C PHE A 390 -0.88 -14.39 27.46
N ASP A 391 -0.83 -13.22 28.09
CA ASP A 391 -1.17 -12.99 29.48
C ASP A 391 -2.20 -11.85 29.57
N ALA A 392 -3.46 -12.23 29.86
CA ALA A 392 -4.57 -11.29 29.96
C ALA A 392 -4.38 -10.23 31.06
N ALA A 393 -3.53 -10.50 32.06
CA ALA A 393 -3.24 -9.54 33.13
C ALA A 393 -2.34 -8.38 32.69
N LYS A 394 -1.63 -8.50 31.56
CA LYS A 394 -0.63 -7.51 31.08
C LYS A 394 -1.16 -6.47 30.08
N ALA A 395 -2.48 -6.39 29.85
CA ALA A 395 -3.08 -5.51 28.84
C ALA A 395 -2.41 -5.64 27.46
N THR A 396 -2.09 -6.88 27.07
CA THR A 396 -1.57 -7.24 25.74
C THR A 396 -2.70 -7.82 24.88
N VAL A 397 -2.39 -8.07 23.61
CA VAL A 397 -3.22 -8.86 22.69
C VAL A 397 -2.39 -9.99 22.09
N PRO A 398 -2.98 -11.14 21.77
CA PRO A 398 -2.28 -12.21 21.06
C PRO A 398 -1.75 -11.72 19.71
N PHE A 399 -0.52 -12.07 19.36
CA PHE A 399 0.08 -11.74 18.06
C PHE A 399 1.16 -12.75 17.68
N GLY A 400 1.05 -13.36 16.50
CA GLY A 400 1.95 -14.42 16.06
C GLY A 400 2.03 -15.55 17.10
N ILE A 401 3.26 -15.85 17.53
CA ILE A 401 3.56 -16.85 18.58
C ILE A 401 3.51 -16.29 20.01
N GLY A 402 3.33 -14.98 20.20
CA GLY A 402 3.29 -14.36 21.52
C GLY A 402 2.25 -13.26 21.65
N SER A 403 2.67 -12.08 22.06
CA SER A 403 1.77 -10.95 22.32
C SER A 403 2.37 -9.57 22.00
N ALA A 404 1.49 -8.61 21.80
CA ALA A 404 1.81 -7.20 21.59
C ALA A 404 0.97 -6.29 22.49
N ARG A 405 1.40 -5.05 22.69
CA ARG A 405 0.65 -4.03 23.44
C ARG A 405 -0.11 -3.13 22.48
N LEU A 406 -1.35 -2.77 22.84
CA LEU A 406 -2.09 -1.74 22.13
C LEU A 406 -1.99 -0.41 22.88
N LEU A 407 -1.83 0.67 22.12
CA LEU A 407 -1.76 2.03 22.60
C LEU A 407 -2.67 2.91 21.78
N SER A 408 -3.45 3.78 22.42
CA SER A 408 -4.23 4.78 21.69
C SER A 408 -4.20 6.15 22.37
N VAL A 409 -4.34 7.20 21.57
CA VAL A 409 -4.53 8.59 21.99
C VAL A 409 -5.84 9.15 21.43
N ALA A 410 -6.36 10.21 22.04
CA ALA A 410 -7.52 10.90 21.51
C ALA A 410 -7.15 11.70 20.26
N CYS A 411 -8.10 11.75 19.33
CA CYS A 411 -8.24 12.75 18.29
C CYS A 411 -9.54 13.52 18.59
#